data_AF-A0A7K0VRG1-F1
#
_entry.id   AF-A0A7K0VRG1-F1
#
_cell.length_a   1.000
_cell.length_b   1.000
_cell.length_c   1.000
_cell.angle_alpha   90.00
_cell.angle_beta   90.00
_cell.angle_gamma   90.00
#
_symmetry.space_group_name_H-M   'P 1'
#
loop_
_entity.id
_entity.type
_entity.pdbx_description
1 polymer ?
#
loop_
_entity_poly.entity_id
_entity_poly.type
_entity_poly.pdbx_seq_one_letter_code
_entity_poly.pdbx_strand_id
1 'polypeptide(L)'
;MILTEIDHVAIAVHDIEAAISYYQRAFGATVDHREVVESDGVEEALLKVAESYIQLLTPTRPDSPVAKSLEKRGEGLHHIGYRVANCADALAQMIAAGATPLDKAPRPGSRGTTVAFIHPKGSFGTLIELVQE
;
A
#
# COMPACT_ATOMS: atom_id res chain seq x y z
N MET A 1 16.88 13.70 -1.42
CA MET A 1 15.54 13.25 -0.98
C MET A 1 15.63 11.74 -0.81
N ILE A 2 15.08 11.16 0.26
CA ILE A 2 15.19 9.70 0.49
C ILE A 2 14.20 8.86 -0.31
N LEU A 3 13.08 9.47 -0.67
CA LEU A 3 12.12 8.92 -1.62
C LEU A 3 12.42 9.44 -3.03
N THR A 4 12.12 8.62 -4.03
CA THR A 4 12.31 8.95 -5.44
C THR A 4 10.98 9.18 -6.14
N GLU A 5 9.97 8.37 -5.82
CA GLU A 5 8.69 8.31 -6.52
C GLU A 5 7.55 7.95 -5.57
N ILE A 6 6.32 8.20 -6.01
CA ILE A 6 5.17 7.47 -5.48
C ILE A 6 5.20 6.11 -6.18
N ASP A 7 5.36 5.03 -5.42
CA ASP A 7 5.22 3.69 -5.99
C ASP A 7 3.74 3.42 -6.27
N HIS A 8 2.88 3.62 -5.27
CA HIS A 8 1.46 3.39 -5.45
C HIS A 8 0.59 4.25 -4.53
N VAL A 9 -0.67 4.40 -4.91
CA VAL A 9 -1.75 4.89 -4.04
C VAL A 9 -2.75 3.75 -3.87
N ALA A 10 -2.95 3.36 -2.63
CA ALA A 10 -3.76 2.21 -2.27
C ALA A 10 -5.21 2.60 -1.96
N ILE A 11 -6.16 1.85 -2.50
CA ILE A 11 -7.59 2.01 -2.30
C ILE A 11 -8.15 0.69 -1.79
N ALA A 12 -8.66 0.70 -0.56
CA ALA A 12 -9.36 -0.44 0.02
C ALA A 12 -10.79 -0.51 -0.54
N VAL A 13 -11.19 -1.69 -1.00
CA VAL A 13 -12.50 -1.98 -1.60
C VAL A 13 -13.05 -3.28 -1.03
N HIS A 14 -14.37 -3.42 -0.99
CA HIS A 14 -15.03 -4.67 -0.60
C HIS A 14 -14.96 -5.71 -1.71
N ASP A 15 -15.10 -5.28 -2.98
CA ASP A 15 -15.10 -6.15 -4.15
C ASP A 15 -14.05 -5.67 -5.15
N ILE A 16 -12.96 -6.42 -5.25
CA ILE A 16 -11.83 -6.09 -6.12
C ILE A 16 -12.20 -6.24 -7.61
N GLU A 17 -13.09 -7.18 -7.96
CA GLU A 17 -13.53 -7.37 -9.35
C GLU A 17 -14.40 -6.20 -9.80
N ALA A 18 -15.32 -5.76 -8.95
CA ALA A 18 -16.13 -4.58 -9.22
C ALA A 18 -15.27 -3.32 -9.41
N ALA A 19 -14.25 -3.15 -8.57
CA ALA A 19 -13.30 -2.03 -8.66
C ALA A 19 -12.46 -2.10 -9.94
N ILE A 20 -11.84 -3.24 -10.26
CA ILE A 20 -11.09 -3.45 -11.51
C ILE A 20 -11.97 -3.11 -12.72
N SER A 21 -13.19 -3.64 -12.72
CA SER A 21 -14.16 -3.44 -13.80
C SER A 21 -14.56 -1.98 -13.96
N TYR A 22 -14.68 -1.23 -12.86
CA TYR A 22 -14.89 0.22 -12.90
C TYR A 22 -13.72 0.94 -13.56
N TYR A 23 -12.48 0.69 -13.11
CA TYR A 23 -11.28 1.35 -13.68
C TYR A 23 -11.06 1.00 -15.15
N GLN A 24 -11.35 -0.24 -15.55
CA GLN A 24 -11.35 -0.66 -16.95
C GLN A 24 -12.34 0.16 -17.78
N ARG A 25 -13.60 0.29 -17.36
CA ARG A 25 -14.62 1.03 -18.11
C ARG A 25 -14.39 2.54 -18.12
N ALA A 26 -13.95 3.10 -16.99
CA ALA A 26 -13.82 4.55 -16.82
C ALA A 26 -12.55 5.09 -17.48
N PHE A 27 -11.44 4.34 -17.41
CA PHE A 27 -10.13 4.83 -17.81
C PHE A 27 -9.39 3.93 -18.82
N GLY A 28 -9.96 2.78 -19.18
CA GLY A 28 -9.28 1.80 -20.03
C GLY A 28 -8.11 1.10 -19.33
N ALA A 29 -8.07 1.14 -17.99
CA ALA A 29 -6.96 0.57 -17.22
C ALA A 29 -6.90 -0.95 -17.35
N THR A 30 -5.70 -1.51 -17.34
CA THR A 30 -5.46 -2.96 -17.29
C THR A 30 -4.76 -3.32 -15.98
N VAL A 31 -5.00 -4.54 -15.50
CA VAL A 31 -4.27 -5.08 -14.36
C VAL A 31 -2.87 -5.45 -14.81
N ASP A 32 -1.86 -4.76 -14.26
CA ASP A 32 -0.44 -4.99 -14.52
C ASP A 32 0.09 -6.15 -13.65
N HIS A 33 -0.36 -6.20 -12.40
CA HIS A 33 0.01 -7.23 -11.44
C HIS A 33 -1.15 -7.56 -10.51
N ARG A 34 -1.24 -8.81 -10.06
CA ARG A 34 -2.22 -9.28 -9.08
C ARG A 34 -1.59 -10.36 -8.22
N GLU A 35 -1.75 -10.24 -6.91
CA GLU A 35 -1.15 -11.15 -5.94
C GLU A 35 -2.02 -11.27 -4.69
N VAL A 36 -1.97 -12.44 -4.05
CA VAL A 36 -2.49 -12.63 -2.69
C VAL A 36 -1.32 -12.60 -1.72
N VAL A 37 -1.30 -11.62 -0.84
CA VAL A 37 -0.28 -11.47 0.20
C VAL A 37 -0.81 -12.11 1.48
N GLU A 38 -0.54 -13.40 1.64
CA GLU A 38 -1.07 -14.22 2.74
C GLU A 38 -0.66 -13.70 4.12
N SER A 39 0.55 -13.13 4.27
CA SER A 39 0.98 -12.57 5.56
C SER A 39 0.05 -11.45 6.03
N ASP A 40 -0.42 -10.63 5.09
CA ASP A 40 -1.16 -9.41 5.36
C ASP A 40 -2.68 -9.65 5.23
N GLY A 41 -3.08 -10.76 4.60
CA GLY A 41 -4.48 -11.16 4.47
C GLY A 41 -5.24 -10.32 3.47
N VAL A 42 -4.55 -10.00 2.37
CA VAL A 42 -5.05 -9.12 1.33
C VAL A 42 -4.82 -9.75 -0.03
N GLU A 43 -5.76 -9.47 -0.92
CA GLU A 43 -5.56 -9.62 -2.35
C GLU A 43 -5.41 -8.21 -2.94
N GLU A 44 -4.44 -8.06 -3.83
CA GLU A 44 -4.16 -6.79 -4.48
C GLU A 44 -4.18 -6.89 -6.01
N ALA A 45 -4.58 -5.81 -6.65
CA ALA A 45 -4.47 -5.62 -8.09
C ALA A 45 -3.89 -4.24 -8.38
N LEU A 46 -2.80 -4.21 -9.14
CA LEU A 46 -2.10 -3.00 -9.53
C LEU A 46 -2.52 -2.56 -10.93
N LEU A 47 -2.96 -1.32 -11.05
CA LEU A 47 -3.26 -0.66 -12.31
C LEU A 47 -2.17 0.36 -12.57
N LYS A 48 -1.35 0.14 -13.60
CA LYS A 48 -0.21 1.01 -13.90
C LYS A 48 -0.67 2.36 -14.44
N VAL A 49 -0.11 3.44 -13.90
CA VAL A 49 -0.32 4.83 -14.31
C VAL A 49 1.04 5.51 -14.37
N ALA A 50 1.56 5.71 -15.59
CA ALA A 50 2.96 6.08 -15.80
C ALA A 50 3.89 5.10 -15.06
N GLU A 51 4.75 5.58 -14.15
CA GLU A 51 5.66 4.74 -13.35
C GLU A 51 5.13 4.40 -11.94
N SER A 52 3.88 4.76 -11.66
CA SER A 52 3.20 4.49 -10.39
C SER A 52 2.02 3.54 -10.58
N TYR A 53 1.40 3.14 -9.48
CA TYR A 53 0.23 2.26 -9.49
C TYR A 53 -0.95 2.84 -8.71
N ILE A 54 -2.15 2.57 -9.21
CA ILE A 54 -3.33 2.49 -8.36
C ILE A 54 -3.40 1.05 -7.85
N GLN A 55 -3.29 0.86 -6.54
CA GLN A 55 -3.38 -0.46 -5.92
C GLN A 55 -4.79 -0.63 -5.34
N LEU A 56 -5.55 -1.58 -5.88
CA LEU A 56 -6.82 -1.99 -5.33
C LEU A 56 -6.59 -3.12 -4.33
N LEU A 57 -7.15 -2.99 -3.13
CA LEU A 57 -6.95 -3.93 -2.03
C LEU A 57 -8.29 -4.44 -1.49
N THR A 58 -8.43 -5.76 -1.39
CA THR A 58 -9.56 -6.39 -0.69
C THR A 58 -9.05 -7.39 0.36
N PRO A 59 -9.69 -7.51 1.54
CA PRO A 59 -9.28 -8.49 2.54
C PRO A 59 -9.63 -9.92 2.11
N THR A 60 -8.71 -10.86 2.32
CA THR A 60 -8.98 -12.30 2.12
C THR A 60 -9.48 -13.00 3.38
N ARG A 61 -9.36 -12.34 4.54
CA ARG A 61 -9.84 -12.83 5.84
C ARG A 61 -10.35 -11.68 6.73
N PRO A 62 -11.33 -11.96 7.62
CA PRO A 62 -12.02 -10.92 8.40
C PRO A 62 -11.15 -10.24 9.46
N ASP A 63 -10.05 -10.85 9.90
CA ASP A 63 -9.17 -10.31 10.92
C ASP A 63 -7.98 -9.49 10.37
N SER A 64 -7.89 -9.37 9.03
CA SER A 64 -6.84 -8.61 8.34
C SER A 64 -6.88 -7.10 8.68
N PRO A 65 -5.74 -6.38 8.57
CA PRO A 65 -5.71 -4.93 8.78
C PRO A 65 -6.66 -4.18 7.84
N VAL A 66 -6.77 -4.60 6.57
CA VAL A 66 -7.65 -3.98 5.58
C VAL A 66 -9.12 -4.21 5.91
N ALA A 67 -9.51 -5.42 6.36
CA ALA A 67 -10.89 -5.67 6.83
C ALA A 67 -11.29 -4.71 7.96
N LYS A 68 -10.42 -4.54 8.97
CA LYS A 68 -10.65 -3.60 10.08
C LYS A 68 -10.70 -2.15 9.62
N SER A 69 -9.91 -1.78 8.60
CA SER A 69 -9.97 -0.44 8.01
C SER A 69 -11.30 -0.20 7.31
N LEU A 70 -11.75 -1.15 6.49
CA LEU A 70 -13.04 -1.09 5.78
C LEU A 70 -14.22 -1.01 6.76
N GLU A 71 -14.23 -1.80 7.82
CA GLU A 71 -15.28 -1.73 8.85
C GLU A 71 -15.34 -0.35 9.52
N LYS A 72 -14.18 0.27 9.76
CA LYS A 72 -14.09 1.54 10.49
C LYS A 72 -14.33 2.76 9.62
N ARG A 73 -13.90 2.73 8.35
CA ARG A 73 -13.80 3.90 7.47
C ARG A 73 -14.60 3.78 6.18
N GLY A 74 -15.06 2.58 5.84
CA GLY A 74 -15.58 2.26 4.51
C GLY A 74 -14.48 2.13 3.46
N GLU A 75 -14.90 1.95 2.21
CA GLU A 75 -14.01 1.94 1.05
C GLU A 75 -13.34 3.29 0.82
N GLY A 76 -12.15 3.29 0.22
CA GLY A 76 -11.44 4.51 -0.16
C GLY A 76 -9.93 4.43 0.05
N LEU A 77 -9.28 5.60 0.04
CA LEU A 77 -7.83 5.73 0.21
C LEU A 77 -7.36 5.06 1.50
N HIS A 78 -6.43 4.13 1.37
CA HIS A 78 -5.86 3.37 2.48
C HIS A 78 -4.48 3.89 2.87
N HIS A 79 -3.56 3.97 1.91
CA HIS A 79 -2.18 4.39 2.14
C HIS A 79 -1.50 4.88 0.87
N ILE A 80 -0.31 5.45 1.05
CA ILE A 80 0.59 5.85 -0.05
C ILE A 80 1.91 5.10 0.12
N GLY A 81 2.35 4.44 -0.94
CA GLY A 81 3.67 3.83 -1.05
C GLY A 81 4.67 4.79 -1.68
N TYR A 82 5.81 5.01 -1.01
CA TYR A 82 6.93 5.78 -1.54
C TYR A 82 8.10 4.87 -1.87
N ARG A 83 8.60 4.96 -3.10
CA ARG A 83 9.80 4.23 -3.53
C ARG A 83 11.04 4.83 -2.85
N VAL A 84 11.86 3.97 -2.25
CA VAL A 84 13.11 4.33 -1.57
C VAL A 84 14.24 3.40 -1.99
N ALA A 85 15.47 3.92 -2.01
CA ALA A 85 16.64 3.12 -2.40
C ALA A 85 17.04 2.08 -1.33
N ASN A 86 16.76 2.38 -0.05
CA ASN A 86 17.01 1.49 1.07
C ASN A 86 15.93 1.66 2.15
N CYS A 87 15.13 0.62 2.39
CA CYS A 87 14.03 0.65 3.34
C CYS A 87 14.48 0.80 4.80
N ALA A 88 15.61 0.21 5.18
CA ALA A 88 16.12 0.31 6.55
C ALA A 88 16.59 1.74 6.86
N ASP A 89 17.33 2.37 5.94
CA ASP A 89 17.80 3.74 6.08
C ASP A 89 16.63 4.73 6.06
N ALA A 90 15.65 4.51 5.17
CA ALA A 90 14.46 5.35 5.11
C ALA A 90 13.61 5.25 6.39
N LEU A 91 13.40 4.03 6.91
CA LEU A 91 12.70 3.80 8.17
C LEU A 91 13.39 4.53 9.33
N ALA A 92 14.71 4.39 9.45
CA ALA A 92 15.49 5.06 10.49
C ALA A 92 15.37 6.60 10.40
N GLN A 93 15.42 7.16 9.19
CA GLN A 93 15.25 8.59 8.98
C GLN A 93 13.85 9.09 9.32
N MET A 94 12.80 8.34 8.97
CA MET A 94 11.43 8.68 9.34
C MET A 94 11.23 8.67 10.85
N ILE A 95 11.78 7.66 11.56
CA ILE A 95 11.74 7.60 13.02
C ILE A 95 12.48 8.81 13.63
N ALA A 96 13.66 9.15 13.11
CA ALA A 96 14.41 10.33 13.55
C ALA A 96 13.65 11.65 13.33
N ALA A 97 12.79 11.71 12.30
CA ALA A 97 11.90 12.83 12.03
C ALA A 97 10.61 12.83 12.89
N GLY A 98 10.44 11.88 13.81
CA GLY A 98 9.31 11.81 14.73
C GLY A 98 8.14 10.93 14.27
N ALA A 99 8.32 10.15 13.20
CA ALA A 99 7.31 9.20 12.76
C ALA A 99 7.18 8.02 13.73
N THR A 100 5.97 7.46 13.84
CA THR A 100 5.74 6.23 14.61
C THR A 100 5.78 5.03 13.66
N PRO A 101 6.76 4.11 13.77
CA PRO A 101 6.82 2.94 12.91
C PRO A 101 5.74 1.93 13.28
N LEU A 102 5.13 1.28 12.28
CA LEU A 102 4.34 0.06 12.48
C LEU A 102 5.25 -1.15 12.47
N ASP A 103 6.16 -1.22 11.50
CA ASP A 103 7.16 -2.27 11.39
C ASP A 103 8.43 -1.89 12.14
N LYS A 104 8.95 -2.81 12.96
CA LYS A 104 10.22 -2.60 13.69
C LYS A 104 11.45 -2.73 12.79
N ALA A 105 11.31 -3.43 11.67
CA ALA A 105 12.32 -3.63 10.64
C ALA A 105 11.62 -3.88 9.31
N PRO A 106 12.27 -3.58 8.16
CA PRO A 106 11.71 -3.92 6.85
C PRO A 106 11.44 -5.42 6.71
N ARG A 107 10.40 -5.76 5.96
CA ARG A 107 9.90 -7.13 5.74
C ARG A 107 9.57 -7.36 4.27
N PRO A 108 9.43 -8.61 3.81
CA PRO A 108 8.92 -8.88 2.47
C PRO A 108 7.54 -8.25 2.24
N GLY A 109 7.36 -7.64 1.07
CA GLY A 109 6.09 -7.12 0.55
C GLY A 109 5.64 -7.86 -0.70
N SER A 110 4.64 -7.31 -1.41
CA SER A 110 4.22 -7.84 -2.71
C SER A 110 5.29 -7.60 -3.79
N ARG A 111 5.17 -8.25 -4.95
CA ARG A 111 6.09 -8.09 -6.09
C ARG A 111 7.57 -8.38 -5.78
N GLY A 112 7.86 -9.11 -4.71
CA GLY A 112 9.24 -9.39 -4.27
C GLY A 112 9.95 -8.18 -3.65
N THR A 113 9.22 -7.12 -3.31
CA THR A 113 9.77 -5.92 -2.68
C THR A 113 10.12 -6.13 -1.21
N THR A 114 10.93 -5.23 -0.67
CA THR A 114 11.13 -5.05 0.76
C THR A 114 10.39 -3.79 1.22
N VAL A 115 9.54 -3.92 2.24
CA VAL A 115 8.64 -2.85 2.68
C VAL A 115 8.73 -2.56 4.17
N ALA A 116 8.32 -1.35 4.57
CA ALA A 116 8.10 -1.00 5.96
C ALA A 116 6.97 0.04 6.09
N PHE A 117 6.08 -0.16 7.06
CA PHE A 117 4.95 0.74 7.29
C PHE A 117 5.17 1.72 8.44
N ILE A 118 4.63 2.92 8.27
CA ILE A 118 4.60 4.00 9.26
C ILE A 118 3.15 4.28 9.66
N HIS A 119 2.90 4.27 10.96
CA HIS A 119 1.58 4.55 11.50
C HIS A 119 1.13 5.97 11.14
N PRO A 120 -0.16 6.22 10.85
CA PRO A 120 -0.76 7.55 10.68
C PRO A 120 -0.45 8.59 11.77
N LYS A 121 0.04 8.12 12.92
CA LYS A 121 0.34 8.94 14.09
C LYS A 121 1.75 9.46 13.91
N GLY A 122 1.89 10.78 13.83
CA GLY A 122 3.17 11.42 13.51
C GLY A 122 3.43 11.59 12.00
N SER A 123 2.51 11.14 11.14
CA SER A 123 2.57 11.31 9.68
C SER A 123 1.33 12.02 9.12
N PHE A 124 0.82 13.02 9.86
CA PHE A 124 -0.33 13.84 9.47
C PHE A 124 -1.60 13.04 9.10
N GLY A 125 -1.79 11.87 9.73
CA GLY A 125 -2.95 11.00 9.46
C GLY A 125 -2.77 10.05 8.27
N THR A 126 -1.60 10.03 7.63
CA THR A 126 -1.32 9.20 6.45
C THR A 126 -0.64 7.91 6.85
N LEU A 127 -1.23 6.76 6.49
CA LEU A 127 -0.51 5.49 6.51
C LEU A 127 0.47 5.51 5.34
N ILE A 128 1.76 5.35 5.65
CA ILE A 128 2.84 5.42 4.66
C ILE A 128 3.49 4.04 4.58
N GLU A 129 3.69 3.57 3.35
CA GLU A 129 4.54 2.43 3.05
C GLU A 129 5.84 2.90 2.40
N LEU A 130 6.96 2.37 2.86
CA LEU A 130 8.26 2.50 2.20
C LEU A 130 8.46 1.27 1.33
N VAL A 131 8.78 1.46 0.06
CA VAL A 131 8.92 0.37 -0.91
C VAL A 131 10.32 0.38 -1.51
N GLN A 132 11.06 -0.70 -1.33
CA GLN A 132 12.35 -0.95 -1.97
C GLN A 132 12.20 -2.16 -2.90
N GLU A 133 12.61 -2.02 -4.17
CA GLU A 133 12.67 -3.12 -5.14
C GLU A 133 13.82 -4.11 -4.85
#